data_AF-A0A6L3SU08-F1
#
_entry.id   AF-A0A6L3SU08-F1
#
_cell.length_a   1.000
_cell.length_b   1.000
_cell.length_c   1.000
_cell.angle_alpha   90.00
_cell.angle_beta   90.00
_cell.angle_gamma   90.00
#
_symmetry.space_group_name_H-M   'P 1'
#
loop_
_entity.id
_entity.type
_entity.pdbx_description
1 polymer ?
#
loop_
_entity_poly.entity_id
_entity_poly.type
_entity_poly.pdbx_seq_one_letter_code
_entity_poly.pdbx_strand_id
1 'polypeptide(L)'
;MTQDDVIAVLEREISAAGGRKRWGGRAGISVQTIHYVLTRVRKPSPAILNALGFVEVPTYAPARTMAALGRPASPTSTPADQEEGRVA
;
A
#
# COMPACT_ATOMS: atom_id res chain seq x y z
N MET A 1 2.54 5.75 -13.07
CA MET A 1 1.41 5.05 -13.70
C MET A 1 0.28 4.97 -12.71
N THR A 2 -0.93 5.34 -13.12
CA THR A 2 -2.13 5.34 -12.28
C THR A 2 -2.87 4.01 -12.37
N GLN A 3 -3.84 3.79 -11.47
CA GLN A 3 -4.71 2.61 -11.55
C GLN A 3 -5.53 2.59 -12.84
N ASP A 4 -5.99 3.74 -13.32
CA ASP A 4 -6.75 3.85 -14.56
C ASP A 4 -5.90 3.49 -15.79
N ASP A 5 -4.62 3.85 -15.81
CA ASP A 5 -3.71 3.44 -16.89
C ASP A 5 -3.58 1.91 -16.97
N VAL A 6 -3.49 1.24 -15.80
CA VAL A 6 -3.42 -0.23 -15.73
C VAL A 6 -4.72 -0.86 -16.20
N ILE A 7 -5.87 -0.27 -15.82
CA ILE A 7 -7.19 -0.75 -16.26
C ILE A 7 -7.34 -0.62 -17.77
N ALA A 8 -6.92 0.50 -18.37
CA ALA A 8 -6.98 0.69 -19.82
C ALA A 8 -6.14 -0.35 -20.58
N VAL A 9 -4.95 -0.66 -20.08
CA VAL A 9 -4.09 -1.72 -20.64
C VAL A 9 -4.77 -3.08 -20.49
N LEU A 10 -5.32 -3.38 -19.30
CA LEU A 10 -6.03 -4.64 -19.04
C LEU A 10 -7.24 -4.84 -19.97
N GLU A 11 -8.03 -3.80 -20.21
CA GLU A 11 -9.18 -3.86 -21.12
C GLU A 11 -8.77 -4.16 -22.56
N ARG A 12 -7.66 -3.56 -23.02
CA ARG A 12 -7.11 -3.85 -24.35
C ARG A 12 -6.66 -5.30 -24.47
N GLU A 13 -5.93 -5.81 -23.48
CA GLU A 13 -5.47 -7.21 -23.48
C GLU A 13 -6.64 -8.21 -23.38
N ILE A 14 -7.69 -7.87 -22.61
CA ILE A 14 -8.92 -8.64 -22.53
C ILE A 14 -9.64 -8.67 -23.88
N SER A 15 -9.73 -7.52 -24.56
CA SER A 15 -10.31 -7.42 -25.90
C SER A 15 -9.53 -8.29 -26.90
N ALA A 16 -8.19 -8.17 -26.92
CA ALA A 16 -7.31 -8.97 -27.77
C ALA A 16 -7.40 -10.49 -27.47
N ALA A 17 -7.67 -10.88 -26.23
CA ALA A 17 -7.89 -12.28 -25.84
C ALA A 17 -9.25 -12.86 -26.27
N GLY A 18 -10.19 -12.01 -26.69
CA GLY A 18 -11.59 -12.40 -26.91
C GLY A 18 -12.38 -12.57 -25.61
N GLY A 19 -12.04 -11.80 -24.57
CA GLY A 19 -12.83 -11.65 -23.35
C GLY A 19 -12.16 -12.11 -22.06
N ARG A 20 -12.80 -11.74 -20.93
CA ARG A 20 -12.24 -11.86 -19.57
C ARG A 20 -11.90 -13.29 -19.19
N LYS A 21 -12.75 -14.26 -19.56
CA LYS A 21 -12.54 -15.69 -19.25
C LYS A 21 -11.32 -16.24 -19.97
N ARG A 22 -11.11 -15.87 -21.24
CA ARG A 22 -9.96 -16.31 -22.04
C ARG A 22 -8.68 -15.66 -21.55
N TRP A 23 -8.69 -14.35 -21.31
CA TRP A 23 -7.54 -13.65 -20.76
C TRP A 23 -7.16 -14.19 -19.37
N GLY A 24 -8.14 -14.30 -18.46
CA GLY A 24 -7.93 -14.83 -17.11
C GLY A 24 -7.44 -16.28 -17.11
N GLY A 25 -7.96 -17.13 -18.00
CA GLY A 25 -7.48 -18.51 -18.15
C GLY A 25 -6.02 -18.59 -18.59
N ARG A 26 -5.57 -17.72 -19.50
CA ARG A 26 -4.17 -17.64 -19.91
C ARG A 26 -3.27 -17.08 -18.81
N ALA A 27 -3.75 -16.08 -18.07
CA ALA A 27 -3.01 -15.41 -17.01
C ALA A 27 -3.03 -16.16 -15.66
N GLY A 28 -3.86 -17.19 -15.51
CA GLY A 28 -4.08 -17.87 -14.23
C GLY A 28 -4.86 -17.03 -13.21
N ILE A 29 -5.67 -16.07 -13.66
CA ILE A 29 -6.36 -15.09 -12.82
C ILE A 29 -7.88 -15.30 -12.92
N SER A 30 -8.55 -15.34 -11.78
CA SER A 30 -10.01 -15.54 -11.74
C SER A 30 -10.75 -14.37 -12.40
N VAL A 31 -11.87 -14.68 -13.06
CA VAL A 31 -12.74 -13.66 -13.69
C VAL A 31 -13.28 -12.67 -12.65
N GLN A 32 -13.50 -13.11 -11.42
CA GLN A 32 -13.96 -12.25 -10.33
C GLN A 32 -12.88 -11.24 -9.91
N THR A 33 -11.63 -11.67 -9.82
CA THR A 33 -10.50 -10.77 -9.54
C THR A 33 -10.37 -9.72 -10.65
N ILE A 34 -10.49 -10.13 -11.91
CA ILE A 34 -10.50 -9.21 -13.05
C ILE A 34 -11.65 -8.21 -12.93
N HIS A 35 -12.86 -8.69 -12.63
CA HIS A 35 -14.03 -7.82 -12.44
C HIS A 35 -13.81 -6.77 -11.36
N TYR A 36 -13.30 -7.15 -10.18
CA TYR A 36 -13.06 -6.21 -9.08
C TYR A 36 -12.01 -5.15 -9.40
N VAL A 37 -11.03 -5.48 -10.24
CA VAL A 37 -10.04 -4.50 -10.70
C VAL A 37 -10.64 -3.55 -11.73
N LEU A 38 -11.40 -4.07 -12.70
CA LEU A 38 -12.09 -3.25 -13.70
C LEU A 38 -13.11 -2.29 -13.07
N THR A 39 -13.80 -2.71 -12.01
CA THR A 39 -14.76 -1.87 -11.27
C THR A 39 -14.11 -0.99 -10.22
N ARG A 40 -12.77 -0.97 -10.13
CA ARG A 40 -11.98 -0.19 -9.14
C ARG A 40 -12.25 -0.53 -7.68
N VAL A 41 -13.02 -1.59 -7.40
CA VAL A 41 -13.26 -2.11 -6.06
C VAL A 41 -11.96 -2.57 -5.41
N ARG A 42 -11.04 -3.11 -6.22
CA ARG A 42 -9.71 -3.51 -5.78
C ARG A 42 -8.62 -2.91 -6.65
N LYS A 43 -7.47 -2.65 -6.02
CA LYS A 43 -6.24 -2.32 -6.74
C LYS A 43 -5.76 -3.55 -7.52
N PRO A 44 -5.10 -3.35 -8.68
CA PRO A 44 -4.49 -4.44 -9.44
C PRO A 44 -3.43 -5.13 -8.57
N SER A 45 -3.54 -6.45 -8.46
CA SER A 45 -2.57 -7.26 -7.72
C SER A 45 -1.25 -7.38 -8.48
N PRO A 46 -0.13 -7.71 -7.80
CA PRO A 46 1.13 -8.01 -8.47
C PRO A 46 1.00 -9.07 -9.57
N ALA A 47 0.14 -10.07 -9.37
CA ALA A 47 -0.14 -11.09 -10.39
C ALA A 47 -0.74 -10.49 -11.68
N ILE A 48 -1.69 -9.55 -11.56
CA ILE A 48 -2.24 -8.82 -12.72
C ILE A 48 -1.16 -7.98 -13.38
N LEU A 49 -0.36 -7.25 -12.59
CA LEU A 49 0.70 -6.40 -13.11
C LEU A 49 1.74 -7.22 -13.89
N ASN A 50 2.20 -8.34 -13.32
CA ASN A 50 3.14 -9.25 -13.96
C ASN A 50 2.54 -9.88 -15.22
N ALA A 51 1.26 -10.30 -15.19
CA ALA A 51 0.58 -10.85 -16.36
C ALA A 51 0.41 -9.84 -17.51
N LEU A 52 0.39 -8.54 -17.20
CA LEU A 52 0.40 -7.45 -18.17
C LEU A 52 1.83 -7.01 -18.58
N GLY A 53 2.86 -7.64 -18.02
CA GLY A 53 4.26 -7.34 -18.33
C GLY A 53 4.84 -6.14 -17.58
N PHE A 54 4.18 -5.64 -16.53
CA PHE A 54 4.75 -4.60 -15.68
C PHE A 54 5.81 -5.18 -14.76
N VAL A 55 6.84 -4.38 -14.50
CA VAL A 55 7.92 -4.69 -13.56
C VAL A 55 7.89 -3.66 -12.44
N GLU A 56 8.00 -4.13 -11.21
CA GLU A 56 8.14 -3.26 -10.05
C GLU A 56 9.53 -2.63 -10.03
N VAL A 57 9.58 -1.30 -9.99
CA VAL A 57 10.82 -0.53 -9.86
C VAL A 57 10.81 0.13 -8.48
N PRO A 58 11.61 -0.38 -7.51
CA PRO A 58 11.67 0.24 -6.20
C PRO A 58 12.34 1.61 -6.31
N THR A 59 11.64 2.65 -5.88
CA THR A 59 12.20 4.00 -5.78
C THR A 59 12.72 4.25 -4.37
N TYR A 60 13.90 4.84 -4.25
CA TYR A 60 14.43 5.27 -2.96
C TYR A 60 13.58 6.43 -2.41
N ALA A 61 13.02 6.24 -1.22
CA ALA A 61 12.45 7.32 -0.40
C ALA A 61 13.39 7.53 0.79
N PRO A 62 13.92 8.76 1.01
CA PRO A 62 14.72 9.02 2.18
C PRO A 62 13.88 8.76 3.43
N ALA A 63 14.45 8.03 4.40
CA ALA A 63 13.80 7.80 5.68
C ALA A 63 13.45 9.17 6.29
N ARG A 64 12.15 9.45 6.44
CA ARG A 64 11.69 10.68 7.09
C ARG A 64 12.27 10.68 8.49
N THR A 65 13.23 11.56 8.75
CA THR A 65 13.88 11.66 10.06
C THR A 65 12.80 11.95 11.10
N MET A 66 12.63 11.06 12.09
CA MET A 66 11.66 11.22 13.18
C MET A 66 11.89 12.46 14.06
N ALA A 67 12.93 13.26 13.78
CA ALA A 67 13.20 14.54 14.42
C ALA A 67 12.02 15.55 14.29
N ALA A 68 11.20 15.43 13.23
CA ALA A 68 10.04 16.33 13.03
C ALA A 68 8.80 15.99 13.89
N LEU A 69 8.76 14.83 14.57
CA LEU A 69 7.58 14.40 15.34
C LEU A 69 7.66 14.72 16.84
N GLY A 70 8.68 15.45 17.27
CA GLY A 70 8.85 15.78 18.69
C GLY A 70 9.16 14.53 19.49
N ARG A 71 10.37 14.48 20.05
CA ARG A 71 10.70 13.53 21.11
C ARG A 71 9.61 13.64 22.18
N PRO A 72 8.84 12.58 22.54
CA PRO A 72 8.01 12.67 23.72
C PRO A 72 8.97 12.96 24.87
N ALA A 73 8.72 14.06 25.57
CA ALA A 73 9.49 14.42 26.76
C ALA A 73 9.50 13.18 27.66
N SER A 74 10.69 12.63 27.90
CA SER A 74 10.86 11.62 28.94
C SER A 74 10.29 12.23 30.22
N PRO A 75 9.39 11.54 30.95
CA PRO A 75 8.96 12.05 32.24
C PRO A 75 10.21 12.16 33.10
N THR A 76 10.63 13.39 33.39
CA THR A 76 11.56 13.68 34.47
C THR A 76 10.88 13.17 35.73
N SER A 77 11.31 12.01 36.22
CA SER A 77 11.09 11.63 37.61
C SER A 77 11.75 12.72 38.45
N THR A 78 10.94 13.68 38.90
CA THR A 78 11.31 14.60 39.97
C THR A 78 11.76 13.76 41.15
N PRO A 79 13.00 13.92 41.65
CA PRO A 79 13.35 13.35 42.94
C PRO A 79 12.55 14.11 43.99
N ALA A 80 11.55 13.44 44.56
CA ALA A 80 10.87 13.90 45.76
C ALA A 80 11.81 13.64 46.94
N ASP A 81 12.61 14.66 47.29
CA ASP A 81 13.36 14.67 48.54
C ASP A 81 13.17 16.02 49.24
N GLN A 82 12.64 15.92 50.46
CA GLN A 82 12.71 16.83 51.61
C GLN A 82 11.97 18.18 51.61
N GLU A 83 10.97 18.29 52.48
CA GLU A 83 10.88 19.29 53.57
C GLU A 83 9.91 18.71 54.62
N GLU A 84 10.41 18.17 55.74
CA GLU A 84 10.64 18.85 57.02
C GLU A 84 9.35 19.22 57.78
N GLY A 85 9.39 18.94 59.08
CA GLY A 85 8.20 18.70 59.89
C GLY A 85 7.55 19.93 60.50
N ARG A 86 6.36 19.72 61.06
CA ARG A 86 5.94 20.44 62.26
C ARG A 86 4.88 19.68 63.05
N VAL A 87 5.22 19.56 64.33
CA VAL A 87 4.46 19.10 65.49
C VAL A 87 3.04 19.68 65.61
N ALA A 88 2.12 18.85 66.12
CA ALA A 88 1.41 19.06 67.39
C ALA A 88 0.70 17.76 67.81
#